data_AF-A0AAU9NKS6-F1
#
_entry.id   AF-A0AAU9NKS6-F1
#
_cell.length_a   1.000
_cell.length_b   1.000
_cell.length_c   1.000
_cell.angle_alpha   90.00
_cell.angle_beta   90.00
_cell.angle_gamma   90.00
#
_symmetry.space_group_name_H-M   'P 1'
#
loop_
_entity.id
_entity.type
_entity.pdbx_description
1 polymer ?
#
loop_
_entity_poly.entity_id
_entity_poly.type
_entity_poly.pdbx_seq_one_letter_code
_entity_poly.pdbx_strand_id
1 'polypeptide(L)'
;MDQINLNISQRMWLDVVKDYDCEIFYRPGKVNVVVDALSRKSAGSSVPASCMRISVDSPLVSLIREAQTKGVRQENWKIERIRGEIIRFVQDSRGLLTHCGRVWVPMSSGVRQIVLEEAHESRFSIHPGATKM
;
A
#
# COMPACT_ATOMS: atom_id res chain seq x y z
N MET A 1 27.20 25.18 -5.93
CA MET A 1 27.44 25.10 -4.47
C MET A 1 27.52 23.62 -4.14
N ASP A 2 28.73 23.07 -4.21
CA ASP A 2 28.92 21.62 -4.24
C ASP A 2 28.94 21.08 -2.80
N GLN A 3 27.80 20.55 -2.35
CA GLN A 3 27.66 19.93 -1.04
C GLN A 3 28.18 18.49 -1.06
N ILE A 4 29.50 18.32 -1.07
CA ILE A 4 30.18 17.05 -1.36
C ILE A 4 30.08 16.00 -0.22
N ASN A 5 29.60 16.35 0.99
CA ASN A 5 29.53 15.42 2.13
C ASN A 5 28.22 15.50 2.94
N LEU A 6 27.08 15.23 2.32
CA LEU A 6 25.79 15.12 3.01
C LEU A 6 25.42 13.66 3.32
N ASN A 7 24.97 13.41 4.55
CA ASN A 7 24.37 12.14 4.97
C ASN A 7 23.05 11.90 4.21
N ILE A 8 22.64 10.63 4.05
CA ILE A 8 21.42 10.19 3.35
C ILE A 8 20.19 10.99 3.78
N SER A 9 20.01 11.21 5.09
CA SER A 9 18.87 11.99 5.61
C SER A 9 18.90 13.44 5.13
N GLN A 10 20.07 14.07 5.07
CA GLN A 10 20.20 15.46 4.62
C GLN A 10 19.94 15.60 3.12
N ARG A 11 20.36 14.62 2.31
CA ARG A 11 20.05 14.58 0.87
C ARG A 11 18.55 14.47 0.63
N MET A 12 17.88 13.57 1.36
CA MET A 12 16.44 13.39 1.27
C MET A 12 15.68 14.66 1.68
N TRP A 13 16.13 15.35 2.74
CA TRP A 13 15.52 16.63 3.13
C TRP A 13 15.75 17.74 2.11
N LEU A 14 16.91 17.81 1.47
CA LEU A 14 17.14 18.78 0.39
C LEU A 14 16.24 18.54 -0.82
N ASP A 15 16.00 17.28 -1.17
CA ASP A 15 15.05 16.92 -2.22
C ASP A 15 13.63 17.34 -1.90
N VAL A 16 13.25 17.39 -0.61
CA VAL A 16 11.93 17.88 -0.20
C VAL A 16 11.89 19.41 -0.18
N VAL A 17 12.93 20.06 0.33
CA VAL A 17 12.94 21.52 0.54
C VAL A 17 13.06 22.30 -0.77
N LYS A 18 13.69 21.72 -1.82
CA LYS A 18 13.87 22.39 -3.12
C LYS A 18 12.55 22.79 -3.80
N ASP A 19 11.45 22.11 -3.47
CA ASP A 19 10.13 22.35 -4.04
C ASP A 19 9.38 23.49 -3.33
N TYR A 20 9.93 24.02 -2.23
CA TYR A 20 9.35 25.11 -1.46
C TYR A 20 10.18 26.39 -1.63
N ASP A 21 9.50 27.50 -1.87
CA ASP A 21 10.12 28.82 -1.81
C ASP A 21 10.34 29.24 -0.35
N CYS A 22 11.43 28.76 0.25
CA CYS A 22 11.75 28.99 1.64
C CYS A 22 13.24 29.21 1.87
N GLU A 23 13.55 30.11 2.81
CA GLU A 23 14.91 30.41 3.23
C GLU A 23 15.17 29.79 4.61
N ILE A 24 16.29 29.07 4.74
CA ILE A 24 16.66 28.38 5.99
C ILE A 24 17.48 29.33 6.86
N PHE A 25 16.90 29.76 7.99
CA PHE A 25 17.59 30.61 8.97
C PHE A 25 17.83 29.87 10.28
N TYR A 26 19.08 29.88 10.75
CA TYR A 26 19.41 29.39 12.09
C TYR A 26 18.91 30.39 13.15
N ARG A 27 18.12 29.91 14.12
CA ARG A 27 17.65 30.71 15.26
C ARG A 27 18.09 30.08 16.58
N PRO A 28 18.71 30.84 17.50
CA PRO A 28 19.09 30.32 18.81
C PRO A 28 17.86 29.98 19.67
N GLY A 29 18.01 28.99 20.57
CA GLY A 29 16.89 28.31 21.26
C GLY A 29 15.89 29.21 22.00
N LYS A 30 16.29 30.42 22.44
CA LYS A 30 15.40 31.38 23.11
C LYS A 30 14.27 31.91 22.21
N VAL A 31 14.42 31.86 20.89
CA VAL A 31 13.39 32.23 19.90
C VAL A 31 12.60 31.00 19.43
N ASN A 32 13.09 29.79 19.76
CA ASN A 32 12.49 28.52 19.33
C ASN A 32 11.42 27.99 20.30
N VAL A 33 10.97 28.82 21.25
CA VAL A 33 10.07 28.42 22.35
C VAL A 33 8.76 27.83 21.85
N VAL A 34 8.21 28.33 20.74
CA VAL A 34 6.97 27.79 20.14
C VAL A 34 7.20 26.39 19.58
N VAL A 35 8.28 26.19 18.82
CA VAL A 35 8.61 24.88 18.23
C VAL A 35 8.94 23.87 19.33
N ASP A 36 9.68 24.30 20.36
CA ASP A 36 10.06 23.49 21.51
C ASP A 36 8.85 23.14 22.41
N ALA A 37 7.86 24.04 22.52
CA ALA A 37 6.58 23.73 23.16
C ALA A 37 5.75 22.72 22.35
N LEU A 38 5.77 22.81 21.02
CA LEU A 38 5.07 21.87 20.13
C LEU A 38 5.75 20.50 20.07
N SER A 39 7.09 20.42 20.08
CA SER A 39 7.83 19.15 20.07
C SER A 39 7.61 18.34 21.34
N ARG A 40 7.39 19.02 22.47
CA ARG A 40 7.06 18.40 23.77
C ARG A 40 5.61 17.94 23.88
N LYS A 41 4.73 18.30 22.94
CA LYS A 41 3.35 17.83 22.95
C LYS A 41 3.33 16.35 22.55
N SER A 42 3.27 15.46 23.53
CA SER A 42 3.00 14.04 23.28
C SER A 42 1.68 13.93 22.53
N ALA A 43 1.66 13.12 21.47
CA ALA A 43 0.46 12.84 20.67
C ALA A 43 -0.71 12.23 21.49
N GLY A 44 -0.52 11.99 22.80
CA GLY A 44 -1.50 11.42 23.71
C GLY A 44 -2.18 12.40 24.68
N SER A 45 -1.88 13.72 24.66
CA SER A 45 -2.53 14.69 25.57
C SER A 45 -3.69 15.47 24.96
N SER A 46 -3.99 15.28 23.66
CA SER A 46 -5.29 15.68 23.16
C SER A 46 -6.32 14.75 23.79
N VAL A 47 -7.31 15.31 24.49
CA VAL A 47 -8.57 14.61 24.79
C VAL A 47 -8.91 13.83 23.52
N PRO A 48 -9.13 12.50 23.57
CA PRO A 48 -9.57 11.79 22.39
C PRO A 48 -10.91 12.41 22.06
N ALA A 49 -10.93 13.33 21.10
CA ALA A 49 -12.11 13.54 20.29
C ALA A 49 -12.48 12.12 19.87
N SER A 50 -13.66 11.66 20.29
CA SER A 50 -14.20 10.37 19.88
C SER A 50 -14.35 10.44 18.37
N CYS A 51 -13.24 10.18 17.67
CA CYS A 51 -13.22 10.12 16.24
C CYS A 51 -14.05 8.89 15.92
N MET A 52 -15.16 9.10 15.23
CA MET A 52 -15.91 8.00 14.67
C MET A 52 -14.98 7.30 13.70
N ARG A 53 -14.52 6.11 14.09
CA ARG A 53 -13.63 5.30 13.25
C ARG A 53 -14.48 4.75 12.11
N ILE A 54 -14.36 5.34 10.93
CA ILE A 54 -14.92 4.75 9.72
C ILE A 54 -14.04 3.55 9.37
N SER A 55 -14.55 2.34 9.58
CA SER A 55 -13.91 1.13 9.09
C SER A 55 -14.40 0.90 7.66
N VAL A 56 -13.50 1.08 6.69
CA VAL A 56 -13.79 0.78 5.29
C VAL A 56 -13.31 -0.64 5.03
N ASP A 57 -14.24 -1.59 5.02
CA ASP A 57 -13.95 -2.97 4.64
C ASP A 57 -14.06 -3.09 3.12
N SER A 58 -12.98 -3.53 2.48
CA SER A 58 -12.99 -3.78 1.04
C SER A 58 -13.73 -5.10 0.73
N PRO A 59 -14.68 -5.12 -0.22
CA PRO A 59 -15.36 -6.34 -0.63
C PRO A 59 -14.46 -7.30 -1.42
N LEU A 60 -13.22 -6.89 -1.73
CA LEU A 60 -12.32 -7.61 -2.63
C LEU A 60 -11.94 -9.00 -2.10
N VAL A 61 -11.75 -9.14 -0.78
CA VAL A 61 -11.46 -10.45 -0.16
C VAL A 61 -12.63 -11.41 -0.32
N SER A 62 -13.86 -10.96 -0.08
CA SER A 62 -15.07 -11.76 -0.28
C SER A 62 -15.27 -12.17 -1.74
N LEU A 63 -15.05 -11.25 -2.68
CA LEU A 63 -15.18 -11.50 -4.12
C LEU A 63 -14.17 -12.54 -4.61
N ILE A 64 -12.90 -12.42 -4.20
CA ILE A 64 -11.87 -13.40 -4.54
C ILE A 64 -12.26 -14.77 -4.00
N ARG A 65 -12.70 -14.86 -2.73
CA ARG A 65 -13.11 -16.13 -2.14
C ARG A 65 -14.25 -16.79 -2.91
N GLU A 66 -15.29 -16.03 -3.25
CA GLU A 66 -16.41 -16.55 -4.04
C GLU A 66 -15.94 -17.04 -5.43
N ALA A 67 -15.13 -16.24 -6.11
CA ALA A 67 -14.54 -16.61 -7.39
C ALA A 67 -13.71 -17.91 -7.28
N GLN A 68 -12.91 -18.06 -6.23
CA GLN A 68 -12.09 -19.25 -6.01
C GLN A 68 -12.95 -20.50 -5.83
N THR A 69 -14.04 -20.42 -5.07
CA THR A 69 -14.95 -21.57 -4.89
C THR A 69 -15.55 -22.04 -6.22
N LYS A 70 -15.87 -21.10 -7.13
CA LYS A 70 -16.36 -21.43 -8.47
C LYS A 70 -15.24 -21.95 -9.39
N GLY A 71 -14.05 -21.35 -9.33
CA GLY A 71 -12.91 -21.71 -10.19
C GLY A 71 -12.30 -23.08 -9.89
N VAL A 72 -12.42 -23.55 -8.65
CA VAL A 72 -11.92 -24.88 -8.20
C VAL A 72 -12.82 -26.02 -8.63
N ARG A 73 -14.03 -25.74 -9.13
CA ARG A 73 -14.90 -26.77 -9.70
C ARG A 73 -14.21 -27.47 -10.87
N GLN A 74 -14.35 -28.79 -10.95
CA GLN A 74 -13.63 -29.62 -11.92
C GLN A 74 -13.89 -29.22 -13.38
N GLU A 75 -15.10 -28.73 -13.67
CA GLU A 75 -15.49 -28.16 -14.97
C GLU A 75 -14.62 -26.97 -15.40
N ASN A 76 -14.08 -26.20 -14.46
CA ASN A 76 -13.32 -24.98 -14.71
C ASN A 76 -11.80 -25.19 -14.73
N TRP A 77 -11.29 -26.37 -14.39
CA TRP A 77 -9.84 -26.63 -14.26
C TRP A 77 -9.04 -26.35 -15.54
N LYS A 78 -9.64 -26.56 -16.71
CA LYS A 78 -9.00 -26.26 -18.00
C LYS A 78 -8.90 -24.76 -18.24
N ILE A 79 -9.99 -24.02 -18.00
CA ILE A 79 -10.05 -22.57 -18.20
C ILE A 79 -9.11 -21.86 -17.21
N GLU A 80 -9.12 -22.33 -15.95
CA GLU A 80 -8.29 -21.79 -14.87
C GLU A 80 -6.84 -22.27 -14.90
N ARG A 81 -6.51 -23.21 -15.79
CA ARG A 81 -5.16 -23.81 -15.94
C ARG A 81 -4.61 -24.40 -14.64
N ILE A 82 -5.48 -24.95 -13.80
CA ILE A 82 -5.13 -25.53 -12.49
C ILE A 82 -5.14 -27.07 -12.48
N ARG A 83 -5.40 -27.72 -13.62
CA ARG A 83 -5.40 -29.19 -13.72
C ARG A 83 -4.02 -29.74 -13.33
N GLY A 84 -3.96 -30.57 -12.30
CA GLY A 84 -2.70 -31.14 -11.76
C GLY A 84 -1.94 -30.21 -10.81
N GLU A 85 -2.11 -28.89 -10.94
CA GLU A 85 -1.52 -27.90 -10.04
C GLU A 85 -2.35 -27.65 -8.78
N ILE A 86 -3.65 -27.99 -8.80
CA ILE A 86 -4.57 -27.73 -7.68
C ILE A 86 -4.13 -28.36 -6.35
N ILE A 87 -3.35 -29.45 -6.42
CA ILE A 87 -2.80 -30.15 -5.25
C ILE A 87 -1.79 -29.27 -4.49
N ARG A 88 -1.17 -28.29 -5.16
CA ARG A 88 -0.19 -27.37 -4.57
C ARG A 88 -0.83 -26.17 -3.89
N PHE A 89 -2.16 -26.04 -3.95
CA PHE A 89 -2.86 -24.90 -3.40
C PHE A 89 -3.02 -25.08 -1.90
N VAL A 90 -2.80 -23.99 -1.16
CA VAL A 90 -2.90 -23.96 0.30
C VAL A 90 -3.88 -22.87 0.70
N GLN A 91 -4.75 -23.16 1.66
CA GLN A 91 -5.67 -22.18 2.20
C GLN A 91 -4.98 -21.34 3.28
N ASP A 92 -5.11 -20.01 3.20
CA ASP A 92 -4.56 -19.08 4.21
C ASP A 92 -5.52 -18.90 5.41
N SER A 93 -5.10 -18.12 6.41
CA SER A 93 -5.91 -17.82 7.60
C SER A 93 -7.20 -17.04 7.33
N ARG A 94 -7.35 -16.44 6.13
CA ARG A 94 -8.55 -15.73 5.69
C ARG A 94 -9.48 -16.64 4.89
N GLY A 95 -9.09 -17.90 4.69
CA GLY A 95 -9.83 -18.87 3.91
C GLY A 95 -9.62 -18.73 2.39
N LEU A 96 -8.63 -17.96 1.93
CA LEU A 96 -8.30 -17.80 0.52
C LEU A 96 -7.31 -18.88 0.08
N LEU A 97 -7.49 -19.36 -1.14
CA LEU A 97 -6.52 -20.25 -1.78
C LEU A 97 -5.30 -19.47 -2.26
N THR A 98 -4.14 -20.01 -1.94
CA THR A 98 -2.83 -19.46 -2.28
C THR A 98 -2.02 -20.50 -3.05
N HIS A 99 -1.19 -20.01 -3.96
CA HIS A 99 -0.23 -20.81 -4.72
C HIS A 99 1.14 -20.13 -4.61
N CYS A 100 2.16 -20.86 -4.18
CA CYS A 100 3.50 -20.32 -3.89
C CYS A 100 3.48 -19.08 -2.96
N GLY A 101 2.65 -19.11 -1.90
CA GLY A 101 2.54 -18.01 -0.94
C GLY A 101 1.83 -16.75 -1.47
N ARG A 102 1.25 -16.79 -2.67
CA ARG A 102 0.49 -15.69 -3.26
C ARG A 102 -0.98 -16.07 -3.38
N VAL A 103 -1.88 -15.11 -3.14
CA VAL A 103 -3.32 -15.32 -3.35
C VAL A 103 -3.57 -15.63 -4.82
N TRP A 104 -4.21 -16.75 -5.10
CA TRP A 104 -4.58 -17.11 -6.47
C TRP A 104 -5.88 -16.38 -6.84
N VAL A 105 -5.87 -15.62 -7.94
CA VAL A 105 -7.07 -14.95 -8.44
C VAL A 105 -7.54 -15.66 -9.71
N PRO A 106 -8.76 -16.24 -9.74
CA PRO A 106 -9.27 -16.97 -10.91
C PRO A 106 -9.37 -16.09 -12.17
N MET A 107 -9.07 -16.68 -13.32
CA MET A 107 -9.05 -16.02 -14.64
C MET A 107 -10.45 -15.66 -15.13
N SER A 108 -11.41 -16.57 -15.00
CA SER A 108 -12.73 -16.44 -15.63
C SER A 108 -13.73 -15.61 -14.83
N SER A 109 -13.34 -15.17 -13.62
CA SER A 109 -14.26 -14.56 -12.66
C SER A 109 -14.47 -13.05 -12.82
N GLY A 110 -13.68 -12.37 -13.67
CA GLY A 110 -13.65 -10.91 -13.77
C GLY A 110 -13.01 -10.20 -12.56
N VAL A 111 -12.88 -10.87 -11.41
CA VAL A 111 -12.28 -10.32 -10.20
C VAL A 111 -10.83 -9.87 -10.42
N ARG A 112 -10.10 -10.54 -11.31
CA ARG A 112 -8.74 -10.13 -11.70
C ARG A 112 -8.71 -8.71 -12.27
N GLN A 113 -9.70 -8.32 -13.08
CA GLN A 113 -9.79 -6.98 -13.64
C GLN A 113 -9.98 -5.95 -12.52
N ILE A 114 -10.87 -6.24 -11.57
CA ILE A 114 -11.13 -5.39 -10.41
C ILE A 114 -9.85 -5.21 -9.58
N VAL A 115 -9.09 -6.28 -9.33
CA VAL A 115 -7.82 -6.18 -8.60
C VAL A 115 -6.82 -5.30 -9.34
N LEU A 116 -6.73 -5.42 -10.67
CA LEU A 116 -5.82 -4.61 -11.48
C LEU A 116 -6.23 -3.14 -11.52
N GLU A 117 -7.52 -2.85 -11.65
CA GLU A 117 -8.08 -1.49 -11.64
C GLU A 117 -7.86 -0.82 -10.27
N GLU A 118 -8.21 -1.50 -9.18
CA GLU A 118 -7.96 -1.03 -7.82
C GLU A 118 -6.46 -0.77 -7.56
N ALA A 119 -5.58 -1.66 -8.06
CA ALA A 119 -4.14 -1.49 -7.94
C ALA A 119 -3.63 -0.31 -8.79
N HIS A 120 -4.24 -0.07 -9.95
CA HIS A 120 -3.89 1.04 -10.85
C HIS A 120 -4.29 2.40 -10.30
N GLU A 121 -5.50 2.51 -9.72
CA GLU A 121 -6.04 3.74 -9.12
C GLU A 121 -5.48 4.03 -7.72
N SER A 122 -4.75 3.09 -7.13
CA SER A 122 -4.13 3.27 -5.83
C SER A 122 -3.14 4.44 -5.83
N ARG A 123 -3.14 5.25 -4.77
CA ARG A 123 -2.13 6.32 -4.56
C ARG A 123 -0.69 5.80 -4.48
N PHE A 124 -0.52 4.49 -4.34
CA PHE A 124 0.76 3.80 -4.33
C PHE A 124 1.12 3.15 -5.68
N SER A 125 0.27 3.32 -6.70
CA SER A 125 0.56 2.94 -8.06
C SER A 125 1.72 3.78 -8.56
N ILE A 126 2.82 3.11 -8.91
CA ILE A 126 3.94 3.72 -9.60
C ILE A 126 3.75 3.28 -11.05
N HIS A 127 3.52 4.21 -11.97
CA HIS A 127 3.51 3.94 -13.40
C HIS A 127 4.93 4.08 -13.95
N PRO A 128 5.78 3.01 -13.97
CA PRO A 128 6.92 3.03 -14.87
C PRO A 128 6.33 3.13 -16.28
N GLY A 129 6.63 4.22 -17.00
CA GLY A 129 5.99 4.56 -18.26
C GLY A 129 5.78 3.38 -19.20
N ALA A 130 4.67 3.44 -19.95
CA ALA A 130 4.08 2.41 -20.82
C ALA A 130 4.98 1.86 -21.97
N THR A 131 6.29 2.01 -21.90
CA THR A 131 7.27 1.63 -22.93
C THR A 131 8.17 0.48 -22.47
N LYS A 132 7.55 -0.61 -22.00
CA LYS A 132 8.23 -1.91 -21.88
C LYS A 132 7.26 -3.05 -22.18
N MET A 133 7.01 -3.22 -23.47
CA MET A 133 6.67 -4.48 -24.11
C MET A 133 7.54 -4.62 -25.36
#